data_AF-Q2GNQ6-F1
#
_entry.id   AF-Q2GNQ6-F1
#
_cell.length_a   1.000
_cell.length_b   1.000
_cell.length_c   1.000
_cell.angle_alpha   90.00
_cell.angle_beta   90.00
_cell.angle_gamma   90.00
#
_symmetry.space_group_name_H-M   'P 1'
#
loop_
_entity.id
_entity.type
_entity.pdbx_description
1 polymer ?
#
loop_
_entity_poly.entity_id
_entity_poly.type
_entity_poly.pdbx_seq_one_letter_code
_entity_poly.pdbx_strand_id
1 'polypeptide(L)'
;MSPVLNVVLFGSDDSGHKFHLQAVLKLYDRRFGERLRRYRGEHVPHTMERELAFQSFVRRGMMNRFLGRQEEDFEAEDGQNQRGKFEKTEKPISLQYDLEPDAEFEAAVWEECERNFNCETQAYERLKDLQGKLIPRMYAHVRLLSPIPNVPHDLLDSSDTARYFEVKGVILQRVAGYPLYDLPTSPQAPSDMGLWPDIVQAAVDAVHMIDRRGVLNTNCAPYNIVVDSHSHTPFIIDFASCRFKERLIQQWRDNGRMGDDDDPEIEYWEEVVTVNNEGAIGVAMAARLRQMKGLELSIRYPNSQKILEDMKRSKGIESAKDRAGTSGWKILYS
;
A
#
# COMPACT_ATOMS: atom_id res chain seq x y z
N MET A 1 -4.68 -5.36 -9.30
CA MET A 1 -3.85 -4.20 -9.67
C MET A 1 -4.73 -3.27 -10.48
N SER A 2 -4.76 -2.00 -10.07
CA SER A 2 -5.39 -0.89 -10.80
C SER A 2 -4.86 -0.78 -12.24
N PRO A 3 -5.69 -0.43 -13.24
CA PRO A 3 -5.19 -0.06 -14.56
C PRO A 3 -4.17 1.08 -14.50
N VAL A 4 -3.06 0.92 -15.23
CA VAL A 4 -1.99 1.91 -15.33
C VAL A 4 -1.73 2.20 -16.81
N LEU A 5 -1.80 3.46 -17.21
CA LEU A 5 -1.71 3.92 -18.59
C LEU A 5 -0.60 4.95 -18.74
N ASN A 6 0.20 4.85 -19.80
CA ASN A 6 1.05 5.95 -20.22
C ASN A 6 0.19 6.99 -20.95
N VAL A 7 0.23 8.24 -20.49
CA VAL A 7 -0.55 9.34 -21.07
C VAL A 7 0.36 10.50 -21.44
N VAL A 8 -0.07 11.29 -22.42
CA VAL A 8 0.56 12.58 -22.76
C VAL A 8 -0.43 13.67 -22.40
N LEU A 9 -0.05 14.54 -21.47
CA LEU A 9 -0.81 15.71 -21.09
C LEU A 9 -0.37 16.87 -21.98
N PHE A 10 -1.34 17.62 -22.49
CA PHE A 10 -1.11 18.85 -23.25
C PHE A 10 -1.65 20.01 -22.42
N GLY A 11 -0.84 21.06 -22.27
CA GLY A 11 -1.22 22.21 -21.46
C GLY A 11 -0.57 23.49 -21.96
N SER A 12 -0.83 24.58 -21.25
CA SER A 12 -0.14 25.86 -21.42
C SER A 12 0.23 26.39 -20.04
N ASP A 13 1.42 26.97 -19.90
CA ASP A 13 1.83 27.63 -18.67
C ASP A 13 1.13 29.01 -18.51
N ASP A 14 1.38 29.68 -17.39
CA ASP A 14 0.79 31.01 -17.10
C ASP A 14 1.20 32.08 -18.11
N SER A 15 2.26 31.85 -18.90
CA SER A 15 2.72 32.72 -19.98
C SER A 15 2.16 32.31 -21.35
N GLY A 16 1.30 31.30 -21.41
CA GLY A 16 0.70 30.78 -22.64
C GLY A 16 1.63 29.86 -23.45
N HIS A 17 2.81 29.47 -22.93
CA HIS A 17 3.66 28.51 -23.62
C HIS A 17 3.06 27.12 -23.54
N LYS A 18 2.84 26.52 -24.71
CA LYS A 18 2.33 25.16 -24.80
C LYS A 18 3.41 24.18 -24.34
N PHE A 19 3.02 23.23 -23.50
CA PHE A 19 3.86 22.11 -23.11
C PHE A 19 3.14 20.79 -23.35
N HIS A 20 3.93 19.73 -23.46
CA HIS A 20 3.44 18.37 -23.36
C HIS A 20 4.26 17.61 -22.31
N LEU A 21 3.61 16.76 -21.54
CA LEU A 21 4.21 16.01 -20.44
C LEU A 21 3.83 14.54 -20.53
N GLN A 22 4.82 13.66 -20.58
CA GLN A 22 4.58 12.23 -20.43
C GLN A 22 4.34 11.92 -18.95
N ALA A 23 3.23 11.24 -18.67
CA ALA A 23 2.81 10.90 -17.32
C ALA A 23 2.22 9.49 -17.27
N VAL A 24 1.98 9.01 -16.06
CA VAL A 24 1.30 7.76 -15.77
C VAL A 24 -0.07 8.08 -15.18
N LEU A 25 -1.14 7.55 -15.76
CA LEU A 25 -2.48 7.58 -15.21
C LEU A 25 -2.77 6.24 -14.54
N LYS A 26 -2.97 6.24 -13.22
CA LYS A 26 -3.44 5.07 -12.45
C LYS A 26 -4.91 5.28 -12.09
N LEU A 27 -5.78 4.34 -12.48
CA LEU A 27 -7.22 4.40 -12.23
C LEU A 27 -7.64 3.33 -11.22
N TYR A 28 -8.49 3.69 -10.27
CA TYR A 28 -9.10 2.77 -9.31
C TYR A 28 -10.52 2.48 -9.78
N ASP A 29 -10.62 1.56 -10.74
CA ASP A 29 -11.86 1.21 -11.42
C ASP A 29 -12.26 -0.22 -11.05
N ARG A 30 -13.40 -0.39 -10.36
CA ARG A 30 -13.91 -1.68 -9.90
C ARG A 30 -14.11 -2.71 -11.01
N ARG A 31 -14.31 -2.25 -12.25
CA ARG A 31 -14.57 -3.10 -13.41
C ARG A 31 -13.31 -3.82 -13.90
N PHE A 32 -12.14 -3.31 -13.52
CA PHE A 32 -10.85 -3.81 -13.95
C PHE A 32 -10.00 -4.28 -12.76
N GLY A 33 -8.93 -4.99 -13.08
CA GLY A 33 -7.91 -5.37 -12.11
C GLY A 33 -7.99 -6.85 -11.71
N GLU A 34 -7.04 -7.62 -12.25
CA GLU A 34 -7.01 -9.08 -12.09
C GLU A 34 -7.05 -9.53 -10.63
N ARG A 35 -6.10 -9.05 -9.81
CA ARG A 35 -6.03 -9.38 -8.37
C ARG A 35 -7.21 -8.84 -7.56
N LEU A 36 -7.73 -7.67 -7.93
CA LEU A 36 -8.81 -7.03 -7.18
C LEU A 36 -10.10 -7.84 -7.30
N ARG A 37 -10.30 -8.46 -8.46
CA ARG A 37 -11.47 -9.28 -8.76
C ARG A 37 -11.21 -10.78 -8.57
N ARG A 38 -10.20 -11.18 -7.79
CA ARG A 38 -9.99 -12.58 -7.43
C ARG A 38 -10.85 -12.92 -6.21
N TYR A 39 -11.62 -14.00 -6.33
CA TYR A 39 -12.42 -14.56 -5.26
C TYR A 39 -12.16 -16.05 -5.14
N ARG A 40 -11.75 -16.51 -3.95
CA ARG A 40 -11.40 -17.93 -3.68
C ARG A 40 -10.40 -18.50 -4.71
N GLY A 41 -9.43 -17.70 -5.11
CA GLY A 41 -8.41 -18.08 -6.10
C GLY A 41 -8.82 -17.89 -7.56
N GLU A 42 -10.11 -17.70 -7.85
CA GLU A 42 -10.64 -17.57 -9.21
C GLU A 42 -10.88 -16.11 -9.60
N HIS A 43 -10.68 -15.78 -10.88
CA HIS A 43 -11.00 -14.45 -11.38
C HIS A 43 -12.50 -14.30 -11.65
N VAL A 44 -13.12 -13.29 -11.06
CA VAL A 44 -14.54 -12.96 -11.24
C VAL A 44 -14.65 -11.77 -12.20
N PRO A 45 -14.96 -11.98 -13.49
CA PRO A 45 -15.02 -10.90 -14.46
C PRO A 45 -16.15 -9.92 -14.14
N HIS A 46 -16.00 -8.69 -14.60
CA HIS A 46 -17.10 -7.73 -14.60
C HIS A 46 -18.05 -8.03 -15.77
N THR A 47 -19.36 -8.08 -15.49
CA THR A 47 -20.40 -8.37 -16.48
C THR A 47 -21.53 -7.36 -16.38
N MET A 48 -22.35 -7.25 -17.43
CA MET A 48 -23.55 -6.38 -17.39
C MET A 48 -24.52 -6.80 -16.29
N GLU A 49 -24.68 -8.10 -16.04
CA GLU A 49 -25.55 -8.62 -14.99
C GLU A 49 -25.11 -8.13 -13.60
N ARG A 50 -23.80 -8.19 -13.31
CA ARG A 50 -23.22 -7.64 -12.07
C ARG A 50 -23.37 -6.13 -11.98
N GLU A 51 -23.21 -5.43 -13.10
CA GLU A 51 -23.43 -3.99 -13.16
C GLU A 51 -24.88 -3.61 -12.82
N LEU A 52 -25.85 -4.32 -13.38
CA LEU A 52 -27.28 -4.13 -13.07
C LEU A 52 -27.61 -4.47 -11.62
N ALA A 53 -27.02 -5.54 -11.07
CA ALA A 53 -27.16 -5.91 -9.67
C ALA A 53 -26.62 -4.80 -8.75
N PHE A 54 -25.42 -4.29 -9.04
CA PHE A 54 -24.83 -3.17 -8.30
C PHE A 54 -25.67 -1.89 -8.39
N GLN A 55 -26.17 -1.54 -9.58
CA GLN A 55 -27.05 -0.38 -9.75
C GLN A 55 -28.36 -0.52 -8.95
N SER A 56 -28.99 -1.70 -8.96
CA SER A 56 -30.17 -2.00 -8.14
C SER A 56 -29.86 -1.88 -6.64
N PHE A 57 -28.69 -2.36 -6.23
CA PHE A 57 -28.20 -2.28 -4.85
C PHE A 57 -28.00 -0.82 -4.39
N VAL A 58 -27.36 0.01 -5.20
CA VAL A 58 -27.21 1.45 -4.94
C VAL A 58 -28.57 2.14 -4.90
N ARG A 59 -29.45 1.86 -5.87
CA ARG A 59 -30.80 2.46 -5.94
C ARG A 59 -31.64 2.18 -4.70
N ARG A 60 -31.50 0.98 -4.12
CA ARG A 60 -32.18 0.58 -2.87
C ARG A 60 -31.55 1.20 -1.61
N GLY A 61 -30.49 2.00 -1.75
CA GLY A 61 -29.78 2.59 -0.61
C GLY A 61 -28.91 1.60 0.18
N MET A 62 -28.63 0.41 -0.40
CA MET A 62 -27.97 -0.67 0.33
C MET A 62 -26.47 -0.43 0.55
N MET A 63 -25.85 0.47 -0.22
CA MET A 63 -24.43 0.82 -0.05
C MET A 63 -24.11 1.36 1.33
N ASN A 64 -24.92 2.27 1.89
CA ASN A 64 -24.64 2.82 3.22
C ASN A 64 -24.73 1.73 4.30
N ARG A 65 -25.68 0.80 4.16
CA ARG A 65 -25.81 -0.34 5.06
C ARG A 65 -24.64 -1.31 4.92
N PHE A 66 -24.16 -1.53 3.69
CA PHE A 66 -22.99 -2.36 3.43
C PHE A 66 -21.75 -1.76 4.10
N LEU A 67 -21.46 -0.48 3.85
CA LEU A 67 -20.30 0.21 4.42
C LEU A 67 -20.34 0.27 5.95
N GLY A 68 -21.50 0.55 6.54
CA GLY A 68 -21.62 0.54 8.01
C GLY A 68 -21.32 -0.83 8.64
N ARG A 69 -21.73 -1.93 7.99
CA ARG A 69 -21.39 -3.29 8.47
C ARG A 69 -19.89 -3.60 8.35
N GLN A 70 -19.26 -3.15 7.26
CA GLN A 70 -17.82 -3.34 7.07
C GLN A 70 -17.00 -2.65 8.16
N GLU A 71 -17.44 -1.45 8.57
CA GLU A 71 -16.84 -0.73 9.70
C GLU A 71 -16.99 -1.54 11.00
N GLU A 72 -18.19 -2.06 11.30
CA GLU A 72 -18.47 -2.90 12.48
C GLU A 72 -17.66 -4.23 12.49
N ASP A 73 -17.59 -4.93 11.35
CA ASP A 73 -16.87 -6.20 11.23
C ASP A 73 -15.34 -5.99 11.35
N PHE A 74 -14.82 -4.88 10.81
CA PHE A 74 -13.42 -4.50 10.95
C PHE A 74 -13.06 -4.21 12.43
N GLU A 75 -13.95 -3.53 13.15
CA GLU A 75 -13.79 -3.30 14.60
C GLU A 75 -13.86 -4.61 15.41
N ALA A 76 -14.67 -5.58 14.99
CA ALA A 76 -14.86 -6.86 15.68
C ALA A 76 -13.73 -7.89 15.45
N GLU A 77 -13.22 -8.03 14.22
CA GLU A 77 -12.12 -8.97 13.90
C GLU A 77 -10.77 -8.51 14.49
N ASP A 78 -10.56 -7.21 14.65
CA ASP A 78 -9.30 -6.64 15.17
C ASP A 78 -9.18 -6.76 16.71
N GLY A 79 -10.30 -6.92 17.43
CA GLY A 79 -10.32 -7.16 18.87
C GLY A 79 -9.90 -8.57 19.33
N GLN A 80 -9.75 -9.54 18.42
CA GLN A 80 -9.51 -10.95 18.77
C GLN A 80 -8.18 -11.57 18.28
N ASN A 81 -7.38 -10.89 17.45
CA ASN A 81 -6.14 -11.48 16.92
C ASN A 81 -4.90 -11.20 17.79
N GLN A 82 -4.84 -11.94 18.90
CA GLN A 82 -3.62 -12.10 19.71
C GLN A 82 -2.55 -12.88 18.92
N ARG A 83 -1.33 -12.32 18.85
CA ARG A 83 -0.04 -12.98 18.61
C ARG A 83 -0.07 -14.33 17.87
N GLY A 84 0.16 -14.29 16.56
CA GLY A 84 0.68 -15.46 15.83
C GLY A 84 0.18 -15.56 14.41
N LYS A 85 1.13 -15.44 13.47
CA LYS A 85 0.97 -15.66 12.02
C LYS A 85 -0.01 -14.71 11.33
N PHE A 86 0.56 -13.71 10.67
CA PHE A 86 0.00 -13.12 9.45
C PHE A 86 -0.02 -14.19 8.33
N GLU A 87 -0.78 -15.27 8.52
CA GLU A 87 -1.34 -15.99 7.39
C GLU A 87 -2.43 -15.08 6.85
N LYS A 88 -2.19 -14.56 5.65
CA LYS A 88 -3.14 -13.81 4.85
C LYS A 88 -4.51 -14.49 4.94
N THR A 89 -5.41 -13.96 5.76
CA THR A 89 -6.83 -14.14 5.51
C THR A 89 -7.14 -13.25 4.31
N GLU A 90 -6.91 -13.82 3.13
CA GLU A 90 -7.58 -13.47 1.88
C GLU A 90 -9.10 -13.72 2.04
N LYS A 91 -9.73 -13.08 3.02
CA LYS A 91 -11.18 -13.03 3.15
C LYS A 91 -11.62 -11.62 2.76
N PRO A 92 -11.94 -11.39 1.47
CA PRO A 92 -12.94 -10.37 1.18
C PRO A 92 -14.21 -10.79 1.91
N ILE A 93 -14.74 -9.88 2.71
CA ILE A 93 -16.01 -10.02 3.44
C ILE A 93 -17.11 -10.34 2.43
N SER A 94 -17.38 -11.62 2.27
CA SER A 94 -18.46 -12.11 1.45
C SER A 94 -18.89 -13.46 2.00
N LEU A 95 -20.19 -13.58 2.19
CA LEU A 95 -20.92 -14.80 2.57
C LEU A 95 -21.01 -15.06 4.08
N GLN A 96 -21.55 -14.11 4.84
CA GLN A 96 -22.30 -14.48 6.04
C GLN A 96 -23.82 -14.25 5.96
N TYR A 97 -24.36 -13.65 4.89
CA TYR A 97 -25.80 -13.33 4.84
C TYR A 97 -26.45 -13.48 3.46
N ASP A 98 -27.74 -13.86 3.46
CA ASP A 98 -28.65 -14.03 2.32
C ASP A 98 -28.94 -12.72 1.55
N LEU A 99 -27.93 -12.19 0.86
CA LEU A 99 -28.06 -11.04 -0.04
C LEU A 99 -27.46 -11.37 -1.42
N GLU A 100 -27.89 -10.63 -2.46
CA GLU A 100 -27.47 -10.82 -3.87
C GLU A 100 -25.93 -10.86 -3.96
N PRO A 101 -25.30 -12.05 -4.12
CA PRO A 101 -23.85 -12.21 -3.95
C PRO A 101 -23.03 -11.35 -4.92
N ASP A 102 -23.61 -11.09 -6.08
CA ASP A 102 -22.98 -10.31 -7.14
C ASP A 102 -22.94 -8.81 -6.84
N ALA A 103 -23.98 -8.27 -6.19
CA ALA A 103 -24.04 -6.86 -5.83
C ALA A 103 -23.09 -6.53 -4.67
N GLU A 104 -23.05 -7.38 -3.65
CA GLU A 104 -22.12 -7.21 -2.53
C GLU A 104 -20.66 -7.38 -2.96
N PHE A 105 -20.39 -8.31 -3.88
CA PHE A 105 -19.07 -8.44 -4.48
C PHE A 105 -18.65 -7.14 -5.19
N GLU A 106 -19.50 -6.55 -6.03
CA GLU A 106 -19.19 -5.27 -6.69
C GLU A 106 -19.04 -4.12 -5.69
N ALA A 107 -19.82 -4.11 -4.59
CA ALA A 107 -19.70 -3.13 -3.51
C ALA A 107 -18.36 -3.27 -2.76
N ALA A 108 -17.94 -4.48 -2.43
CA ALA A 108 -16.64 -4.76 -1.79
C ALA A 108 -15.48 -4.36 -2.71
N VAL A 109 -15.57 -4.66 -3.99
CA VAL A 109 -14.56 -4.25 -4.99
C VAL A 109 -14.51 -2.73 -5.13
N TRP A 110 -15.66 -2.04 -5.08
CA TRP A 110 -15.73 -0.58 -5.07
C TRP A 110 -15.06 0.02 -3.84
N GLU A 111 -15.39 -0.49 -2.65
CA GLU A 111 -14.82 -0.04 -1.37
C GLU A 111 -13.30 -0.23 -1.36
N GLU A 112 -12.81 -1.35 -1.86
CA GLU A 112 -11.38 -1.63 -1.97
C GLU A 112 -10.68 -0.65 -2.94
N CYS A 113 -11.33 -0.29 -4.06
CA CYS A 113 -10.83 0.77 -4.95
C CYS A 113 -10.74 2.13 -4.24
N GLU A 114 -11.77 2.51 -3.48
CA GLU A 114 -11.80 3.74 -2.70
C GLU A 114 -10.69 3.77 -1.64
N ARG A 115 -10.54 2.67 -0.89
CA ARG A 115 -9.50 2.51 0.12
C ARG A 115 -8.11 2.64 -0.50
N ASN A 116 -7.88 1.99 -1.63
CA ASN A 116 -6.61 2.02 -2.34
C ASN A 116 -6.29 3.43 -2.90
N PHE A 117 -7.27 4.13 -3.45
CA PHE A 117 -7.11 5.52 -3.90
C PHE A 117 -6.78 6.46 -2.73
N ASN A 118 -7.56 6.40 -1.66
CA ASN A 118 -7.37 7.24 -0.48
C ASN A 118 -6.03 6.97 0.20
N CYS A 119 -5.61 5.69 0.26
CA CYS A 119 -4.32 5.31 0.79
C CYS A 119 -3.16 5.87 -0.05
N GLU A 120 -3.19 5.67 -1.37
CA GLU A 120 -2.13 6.17 -2.25
C GLU A 120 -2.01 7.70 -2.18
N THR A 121 -3.12 8.42 -2.30
CA THR A 121 -3.13 9.90 -2.23
C THR A 121 -2.61 10.43 -0.89
N GLN A 122 -3.00 9.80 0.22
CA GLN A 122 -2.50 10.15 1.54
C GLN A 122 -1.00 9.89 1.69
N ALA A 123 -0.47 8.80 1.11
CA ALA A 123 0.96 8.52 1.09
C ALA A 123 1.73 9.61 0.33
N TYR A 124 1.26 10.02 -0.84
CA TYR A 124 1.91 11.09 -1.60
C TYR A 124 1.89 12.45 -0.88
N GLU A 125 0.81 12.78 -0.17
CA GLU A 125 0.75 14.01 0.63
C GLU A 125 1.77 13.99 1.77
N ARG A 126 1.90 12.85 2.49
CA ARG A 126 2.86 12.70 3.59
C ARG A 126 4.32 12.65 3.13
N LEU A 127 4.55 12.16 1.91
CA LEU A 127 5.89 11.99 1.33
C LEU A 127 6.22 13.10 0.33
N LYS A 128 5.57 14.27 0.45
CA LYS A 128 5.73 15.41 -0.47
C LYS A 128 7.18 15.84 -0.68
N ASP A 129 8.01 15.73 0.35
CA ASP A 129 9.42 16.11 0.30
C ASP A 129 10.31 15.10 -0.46
N LEU A 130 9.80 13.87 -0.65
CA LEU A 130 10.44 12.78 -1.41
C LEU A 130 10.00 12.70 -2.88
N GLN A 131 8.91 13.40 -3.24
CA GLN A 131 8.38 13.40 -4.60
C GLN A 131 9.39 13.95 -5.61
N GLY A 132 9.60 13.18 -6.68
CA GLY A 132 10.58 13.45 -7.73
C GLY A 132 12.03 13.15 -7.34
N LYS A 133 12.27 12.55 -6.16
CA LYS A 133 13.59 12.14 -5.68
C LYS A 133 13.66 10.64 -5.44
N LEU A 134 12.71 10.11 -4.66
CA LEU A 134 12.65 8.71 -4.24
C LEU A 134 11.30 8.05 -4.55
N ILE A 135 10.27 8.87 -4.77
CA ILE A 135 8.95 8.45 -5.25
C ILE A 135 8.57 9.35 -6.43
N PRO A 136 7.72 8.91 -7.37
CA PRO A 136 7.22 9.76 -8.45
C PRO A 136 6.60 11.05 -7.92
N ARG A 137 6.53 12.10 -8.73
CA ARG A 137 5.67 13.26 -8.42
C ARG A 137 4.21 12.92 -8.69
N MET A 138 3.30 13.30 -7.81
CA MET A 138 1.87 13.33 -8.13
C MET A 138 1.53 14.69 -8.73
N TYR A 139 1.03 14.69 -9.95
CA TYR A 139 0.63 15.91 -10.64
C TYR A 139 -0.81 16.29 -10.35
N ALA A 140 -1.72 15.32 -10.29
CA ALA A 140 -3.14 15.59 -10.07
C ALA A 140 -3.92 14.37 -9.58
N HIS A 141 -5.06 14.64 -8.93
CA HIS A 141 -6.15 13.69 -8.78
C HIS A 141 -7.04 13.72 -10.03
N VAL A 142 -7.63 12.58 -10.36
CA VAL A 142 -8.54 12.39 -11.49
C VAL A 142 -9.87 11.87 -10.95
N ARG A 143 -10.95 12.45 -11.44
CA ARG A 143 -12.31 11.93 -11.26
C ARG A 143 -12.93 11.84 -12.64
N LEU A 144 -13.23 10.62 -13.06
CA LEU A 144 -13.93 10.37 -14.29
C LEU A 144 -15.37 10.04 -13.93
N LEU A 145 -16.27 10.98 -14.25
CA LEU A 145 -17.68 10.66 -14.40
C LEU A 145 -17.79 9.90 -15.71
N SER A 146 -17.67 8.57 -15.61
CA SER A 146 -17.75 7.73 -16.81
C SER A 146 -19.16 7.90 -17.39
N PRO A 147 -19.32 8.27 -18.68
CA PRO A 147 -20.56 7.99 -19.38
C PRO A 147 -20.58 6.48 -19.60
N ILE A 148 -20.95 5.74 -18.57
CA ILE A 148 -21.24 4.32 -18.72
C ILE A 148 -22.51 4.29 -19.57
N PRO A 149 -22.54 3.64 -20.74
CA PRO A 149 -23.71 3.63 -21.62
C PRO A 149 -25.00 3.09 -20.98
N ASN A 150 -24.97 2.67 -19.71
CA ASN A 150 -26.03 1.97 -19.02
C ASN A 150 -26.13 2.31 -17.53
N VAL A 151 -25.57 3.42 -17.03
CA VAL A 151 -25.94 3.90 -15.68
C VAL A 151 -27.11 4.86 -15.82
N PRO A 152 -28.27 4.53 -15.25
CA PRO A 152 -29.46 5.36 -15.33
C PRO A 152 -29.25 6.77 -14.72
N HIS A 153 -29.83 7.79 -15.35
CA HIS A 153 -29.70 9.20 -14.92
C HIS A 153 -30.15 9.41 -13.47
N ASP A 154 -31.15 8.68 -12.98
CA ASP A 154 -31.60 8.75 -11.58
C ASP A 154 -30.50 8.47 -10.56
N LEU A 155 -29.49 7.67 -10.92
CA LEU A 155 -28.34 7.39 -10.07
C LEU A 155 -27.20 8.41 -10.19
N LEU A 156 -27.17 9.19 -11.28
CA LEU A 156 -26.14 10.18 -11.56
C LEU A 156 -26.55 11.60 -11.13
N ASP A 157 -27.85 11.89 -11.11
CA ASP A 157 -28.36 13.23 -10.78
C ASP A 157 -28.29 13.53 -9.28
N SER A 158 -28.26 12.49 -8.43
CA SER A 158 -28.06 12.63 -6.98
C SER A 158 -26.59 12.45 -6.59
N SER A 159 -26.04 13.42 -5.85
CA SER A 159 -24.65 13.37 -5.37
C SER A 159 -24.36 12.16 -4.48
N ASP A 160 -25.35 11.70 -3.73
CA ASP A 160 -25.20 10.60 -2.77
C ASP A 160 -25.01 9.25 -3.46
N THR A 161 -25.60 9.09 -4.64
CA THR A 161 -25.49 7.87 -5.45
C THR A 161 -24.41 7.98 -6.51
N ALA A 162 -24.20 9.16 -7.10
CA ALA A 162 -23.26 9.37 -8.19
C ALA A 162 -21.82 8.99 -7.81
N ARG A 163 -21.44 9.22 -6.55
CA ARG A 163 -20.11 8.87 -6.01
C ARG A 163 -19.74 7.38 -6.16
N TYR A 164 -20.73 6.48 -6.21
CA TYR A 164 -20.49 5.04 -6.36
C TYR A 164 -20.17 4.64 -7.81
N PHE A 165 -20.35 5.56 -8.76
CA PHE A 165 -20.09 5.36 -10.19
C PHE A 165 -18.91 6.20 -10.69
N GLU A 166 -18.30 7.00 -9.82
CA GLU A 166 -17.07 7.73 -10.13
C GLU A 166 -15.88 6.77 -10.22
N VAL A 167 -15.05 6.94 -11.25
CA VAL A 167 -13.74 6.31 -11.31
C VAL A 167 -12.70 7.33 -10.86
N LYS A 168 -12.05 7.04 -9.75
CA LYS A 168 -10.96 7.87 -9.22
C LYS A 168 -9.62 7.45 -9.79
N GLY A 169 -8.68 8.37 -9.81
CA GLY A 169 -7.33 8.09 -10.30
C GLY A 169 -6.32 9.15 -9.91
N VAL A 170 -5.06 8.87 -10.22
CA VAL A 170 -3.94 9.78 -9.99
C VAL A 170 -3.09 9.87 -11.25
N ILE A 171 -2.60 11.07 -11.53
CA ILE A 171 -1.59 11.32 -12.54
C ILE A 171 -0.25 11.45 -11.85
N LEU A 172 0.71 10.62 -12.25
CA LEU A 172 2.03 10.51 -11.67
C LEU A 172 3.12 10.81 -12.70
N GLN A 173 4.29 11.22 -12.23
CA GLN A 173 5.52 11.29 -13.01
C GLN A 173 5.79 9.93 -13.65
N ARG A 174 6.04 9.94 -14.96
CA ARG A 174 6.56 8.78 -15.67
C ARG A 174 8.06 8.65 -15.39
N VAL A 175 8.47 7.56 -14.77
CA VAL A 175 9.89 7.18 -14.63
C VAL A 175 10.24 6.30 -15.82
N ALA A 176 11.18 6.75 -16.65
CA ALA A 176 11.60 6.03 -17.85
C ALA A 176 12.66 5.00 -17.46
N GLY A 177 12.21 3.83 -17.03
CA GLY A 177 13.07 2.85 -16.39
C GLY A 177 12.57 1.42 -16.47
N TYR A 178 13.19 0.57 -15.64
CA TYR A 178 12.88 -0.84 -15.52
C TYR A 178 12.61 -1.20 -14.06
N PRO A 179 11.79 -2.23 -13.77
CA PRO A 179 11.59 -2.70 -12.41
C PRO A 179 12.93 -3.13 -11.80
N LEU A 180 13.19 -2.81 -10.52
CA LEU A 180 14.41 -3.24 -9.83
C LEU A 180 14.54 -4.76 -9.86
N TYR A 181 13.42 -5.47 -9.79
CA TYR A 181 13.37 -6.93 -9.99
C TYR A 181 14.03 -7.37 -11.31
N ASP A 182 13.95 -6.59 -12.38
CA ASP A 182 14.49 -6.93 -13.69
C ASP A 182 15.94 -6.45 -13.88
N LEU A 183 16.58 -5.87 -12.86
CA LEU A 183 17.99 -5.46 -12.90
C LEU A 183 18.93 -6.49 -13.56
N PRO A 184 18.88 -7.81 -13.27
CA PRO A 184 19.77 -8.78 -13.91
C PRO A 184 19.52 -9.04 -15.41
N THR A 185 18.36 -8.66 -15.93
CA THR A 185 17.88 -9.06 -17.27
C THR A 185 17.49 -7.89 -18.15
N SER A 186 17.32 -6.70 -17.57
CA SER A 186 16.88 -5.51 -18.28
C SER A 186 17.98 -5.04 -19.24
N PRO A 187 17.66 -4.80 -20.54
CA PRO A 187 18.61 -4.19 -21.47
C PRO A 187 18.89 -2.70 -21.14
N GLN A 188 18.07 -2.10 -20.27
CA GLN A 188 18.24 -0.73 -19.79
C GLN A 188 19.06 -0.64 -18.50
N ALA A 189 19.39 -1.77 -17.88
CA ALA A 189 20.26 -1.79 -16.71
C ALA A 189 21.70 -1.43 -17.10
N PRO A 190 22.49 -0.85 -16.16
CA PRO A 190 23.90 -0.60 -16.42
C PRO A 190 24.61 -1.90 -16.80
N SER A 191 25.38 -1.85 -17.89
CA SER A 191 26.19 -2.99 -18.35
C SER A 191 27.32 -3.31 -17.38
N ASP A 192 27.78 -2.32 -16.62
CA ASP A 192 28.71 -2.52 -15.50
C ASP A 192 27.96 -3.05 -14.27
N MET A 193 28.17 -4.33 -13.98
CA MET A 193 27.60 -5.00 -12.80
C MET A 193 28.13 -4.44 -11.48
N GLY A 194 29.26 -3.71 -11.49
CA GLY A 194 29.81 -3.03 -10.32
C GLY A 194 28.88 -1.96 -9.74
N LEU A 195 27.96 -1.43 -10.54
CA LEU A 195 26.99 -0.40 -10.13
C LEU A 195 25.73 -0.99 -9.46
N TRP A 196 25.48 -2.28 -9.61
CA TRP A 196 24.24 -2.90 -9.14
C TRP A 196 24.08 -2.92 -7.62
N PRO A 197 25.14 -3.14 -6.81
CA PRO A 197 25.04 -3.02 -5.35
C PRO A 197 24.54 -1.63 -4.92
N ASP A 198 25.02 -0.56 -5.56
CA ASP A 198 24.64 0.82 -5.21
C ASP A 198 23.18 1.11 -5.55
N ILE A 199 22.67 0.59 -6.66
CA ILE A 199 21.25 0.71 -7.04
C ILE A 199 20.36 0.02 -6.00
N VAL A 200 20.72 -1.20 -5.59
CA VAL A 200 19.96 -1.95 -4.59
C VAL A 200 20.04 -1.27 -3.23
N GLN A 201 21.22 -0.78 -2.84
CA GLN A 201 21.41 -0.04 -1.60
C GLN A 201 20.56 1.24 -1.57
N ALA A 202 20.56 2.02 -2.66
CA ALA A 202 19.75 3.22 -2.77
C ALA A 202 18.25 2.94 -2.63
N ALA A 203 17.77 1.79 -3.13
CA ALA A 203 16.38 1.38 -2.97
C ALA A 203 16.03 1.01 -1.51
N VAL A 204 16.94 0.33 -0.82
CA VAL A 204 16.81 0.01 0.61
C VAL A 204 16.79 1.29 1.45
N ASP A 205 17.70 2.21 1.18
CA ASP A 205 17.78 3.51 1.88
C ASP A 205 16.52 4.35 1.63
N ALA A 206 15.98 4.32 0.40
CA ALA A 206 14.77 5.04 0.04
C ALA A 206 13.54 4.54 0.81
N VAL A 207 13.39 3.23 0.98
CA VAL A 207 12.31 2.66 1.79
C VAL A 207 12.43 3.06 3.24
N HIS A 208 13.63 2.99 3.81
CA HIS A 208 13.84 3.40 5.19
C HIS A 208 13.50 4.89 5.39
N MET A 209 13.76 5.75 4.40
CA MET A 209 13.33 7.15 4.43
C MET A 209 11.80 7.29 4.43
N ILE A 210 11.07 6.40 3.77
CA ILE A 210 9.60 6.36 3.79
C ILE A 210 9.09 5.89 5.16
N ASP A 211 9.66 4.80 5.70
CA ASP A 211 9.28 4.28 7.02
C ASP A 211 9.51 5.32 8.12
N ARG A 212 10.61 6.09 8.05
CA ARG A 212 10.88 7.22 8.97
C ARG A 212 9.85 8.34 8.94
N ARG A 213 9.04 8.45 7.89
CA ARG A 213 7.97 9.45 7.74
C ARG A 213 6.61 8.93 8.20
N GLY A 214 6.58 7.78 8.88
CA GLY A 214 5.34 7.22 9.41
C GLY A 214 4.47 6.56 8.32
N VAL A 215 5.07 6.13 7.21
CA VAL A 215 4.38 5.44 6.12
C VAL A 215 5.01 4.06 5.96
N LEU A 216 4.25 3.01 6.26
CA LEU A 216 4.68 1.62 6.09
C LEU A 216 4.02 1.03 4.85
N ASN A 217 4.79 0.68 3.81
CA ASN A 217 4.26 0.03 2.61
C ASN A 217 4.18 -1.50 2.81
N THR A 218 2.98 -2.05 3.00
CA THR A 218 2.81 -3.49 3.24
C THR A 218 2.93 -4.35 1.96
N ASN A 219 3.06 -3.70 0.80
CA ASN A 219 3.34 -4.33 -0.49
C ASN A 219 4.72 -3.95 -1.03
N CYS A 220 5.69 -3.72 -0.14
CA CYS A 220 7.07 -3.41 -0.51
C CYS A 220 7.75 -4.62 -1.18
N ALA A 221 8.21 -4.45 -2.43
CA ALA A 221 8.93 -5.48 -3.16
C ALA A 221 9.74 -4.89 -4.34
N PRO A 222 10.78 -5.58 -4.85
CA PRO A 222 11.59 -5.06 -5.96
C PRO A 222 10.84 -4.80 -7.26
N TYR A 223 9.69 -5.45 -7.50
CA TYR A 223 8.87 -5.18 -8.69
C TYR A 223 8.02 -3.90 -8.56
N ASN A 224 7.88 -3.37 -7.33
CA ASN A 224 7.23 -2.08 -7.04
C ASN A 224 8.26 -0.94 -6.91
N ILE A 225 9.43 -1.10 -7.53
CA ILE A 225 10.47 -0.09 -7.60
C ILE A 225 10.89 0.03 -9.05
N VAL A 226 10.81 1.24 -9.61
CA VAL A 226 11.28 1.53 -10.97
C VAL A 226 12.61 2.24 -10.89
N VAL A 227 13.65 1.66 -11.47
CA VAL A 227 14.97 2.27 -11.58
C VAL A 227 15.01 3.10 -12.86
N ASP A 228 15.23 4.41 -12.72
CA ASP A 228 15.40 5.29 -13.87
C ASP A 228 16.57 4.84 -14.74
N SER A 229 16.36 4.71 -16.04
CA SER A 229 17.37 4.15 -16.95
C SER A 229 18.56 5.08 -17.17
N HIS A 230 18.42 6.38 -16.91
CA HIS A 230 19.46 7.36 -17.14
C HIS A 230 20.25 7.66 -15.86
N SER A 231 19.57 7.94 -14.76
CA SER A 231 20.20 8.28 -13.48
C SER A 231 20.47 7.07 -12.59
N HIS A 232 19.90 5.90 -12.93
CA HIS A 232 19.91 4.69 -12.11
C HIS A 232 19.32 4.88 -10.70
N THR A 233 18.53 5.94 -10.52
CA THR A 233 17.86 6.26 -9.26
C THR A 233 16.61 5.40 -9.11
N PRO A 234 16.44 4.68 -7.99
CA PRO A 234 15.23 3.92 -7.73
C PRO A 234 14.09 4.83 -7.28
N PHE A 235 12.90 4.57 -7.82
CA PHE A 235 11.64 5.22 -7.45
C PHE A 235 10.67 4.17 -6.93
N ILE A 236 10.26 4.31 -5.67
CA ILE A 236 9.27 3.42 -5.05
C ILE A 236 7.88 3.84 -5.55
N ILE A 237 7.11 2.85 -6.00
CA ILE A 237 5.75 3.04 -6.52
C ILE A 237 4.76 2.14 -5.78
N ASP A 238 3.48 2.32 -6.10
CA ASP A 238 2.36 1.52 -5.58
C ASP A 238 2.16 1.66 -4.06
N PHE A 239 1.65 2.82 -3.65
CA PHE A 239 1.33 3.16 -2.26
C PHE A 239 -0.13 2.86 -1.88
N ALA A 240 -0.87 2.13 -2.71
CA ALA A 240 -2.26 1.77 -2.46
C ALA A 240 -2.44 0.91 -1.20
N SER A 241 -1.38 0.23 -0.75
CA SER A 241 -1.36 -0.63 0.43
C SER A 241 -0.34 -0.12 1.45
N CYS A 242 -0.59 1.07 1.99
CA CYS A 242 0.18 1.64 3.09
C CYS A 242 -0.59 1.64 4.40
N ARG A 243 0.17 1.55 5.50
CA ARG A 243 -0.29 1.83 6.85
C ARG A 243 0.37 3.12 7.32
N PHE A 244 -0.40 3.94 8.02
CA PHE A 244 0.05 5.24 8.49
C PHE A 244 0.22 5.20 10.00
N LYS A 245 1.36 5.69 10.48
CA LYS A 245 1.74 5.64 11.89
C LYS A 245 0.63 6.09 12.84
N GLU A 246 0.02 7.25 12.60
CA GLU A 246 -1.00 7.79 13.51
C GLU A 246 -2.28 6.94 13.47
N ARG A 247 -2.63 6.36 12.31
CA ARG A 247 -3.76 5.44 12.21
C ARG A 247 -3.49 4.11 12.90
N LEU A 248 -2.27 3.59 12.77
CA LEU A 248 -1.82 2.40 13.51
C LEU A 248 -1.89 2.62 15.01
N ILE A 249 -1.34 3.73 15.48
CA ILE A 249 -1.38 4.12 16.89
C ILE A 249 -2.83 4.23 17.38
N GLN A 250 -3.70 4.91 16.63
CA GLN A 250 -5.11 5.03 17.01
C GLN A 250 -5.79 3.67 17.06
N GLN A 251 -5.61 2.84 16.02
CA GLN A 251 -6.13 1.48 15.96
C GLN A 251 -5.66 0.63 17.15
N TRP A 252 -4.38 0.72 17.52
CA TRP A 252 -3.85 -0.02 18.66
C TRP A 252 -4.41 0.43 20.01
N ARG A 253 -4.82 1.70 20.14
CA ARG A 253 -5.56 2.17 21.33
C ARG A 253 -6.96 1.62 21.35
N ASP A 254 -7.66 1.74 20.22
CA ASP A 254 -9.07 1.37 20.10
C ASP A 254 -9.28 -0.13 20.34
N ASN A 255 -8.34 -0.97 19.87
CA ASN A 255 -8.40 -2.42 20.08
C ASN A 255 -7.68 -2.89 21.38
N GLY A 256 -7.13 -1.98 22.18
CA GLY A 256 -6.44 -2.29 23.43
C GLY A 256 -5.09 -3.01 23.29
N ARG A 257 -4.52 -3.09 22.07
CA ARG A 257 -3.14 -3.58 21.85
C ARG A 257 -2.10 -2.70 22.55
N MET A 258 -2.36 -1.40 22.62
CA MET A 258 -1.47 -0.40 23.21
C MET A 258 -2.18 0.28 24.38
N GLY A 259 -1.63 0.13 25.58
CA GLY A 259 -2.09 0.78 26.79
C GLY A 259 -1.67 2.25 26.89
N ASP A 260 -2.20 2.95 27.89
CA ASP A 260 -1.92 4.39 28.09
C ASP A 260 -0.45 4.70 28.39
N ASP A 261 0.27 3.74 28.98
CA ASP A 261 1.69 3.87 29.34
C ASP A 261 2.65 3.45 28.21
N ASP A 262 2.14 2.87 27.12
CA ASP A 262 2.97 2.42 26.00
C ASP A 262 3.43 3.62 25.16
N ASP A 263 4.65 3.52 24.63
CA ASP A 263 5.24 4.60 23.84
C ASP A 263 4.91 4.44 22.35
N PRO A 264 4.13 5.36 21.74
CA PRO A 264 3.65 5.19 20.36
C PRO A 264 4.76 5.18 19.32
N GLU A 265 5.91 5.81 19.60
CA GLU A 265 7.06 5.78 18.70
C GLU A 265 7.71 4.39 18.73
N ILE A 266 7.87 3.81 19.91
CA ILE A 266 8.46 2.46 20.07
C ILE A 266 7.57 1.43 19.39
N GLU A 267 6.26 1.43 19.66
CA GLU A 267 5.30 0.51 19.03
C GLU A 267 5.33 0.61 17.49
N TYR A 268 5.42 1.84 16.96
CA TYR A 268 5.58 2.04 15.52
C TYR A 268 6.86 1.40 14.98
N TRP A 269 8.00 1.60 15.64
CA TRP A 269 9.27 1.01 15.20
C TRP A 269 9.32 -0.50 15.39
N GLU A 270 8.59 -1.08 16.35
CA GLU A 270 8.38 -2.53 16.43
C GLU A 270 7.64 -3.06 15.20
N GLU A 271 6.62 -2.34 14.73
CA GLU A 271 5.90 -2.68 13.50
C GLU A 271 6.81 -2.52 12.26
N VAL A 272 7.64 -1.46 12.18
CA VAL A 272 8.66 -1.29 11.11
C VAL A 272 9.58 -2.51 11.05
N VAL A 273 10.14 -2.93 12.20
CA VAL A 273 11.01 -4.11 12.28
C VAL A 273 10.29 -5.39 11.88
N THR A 274 9.02 -5.53 12.27
CA THR A 274 8.20 -6.71 11.96
C THR A 274 7.88 -6.81 10.48
N VAL A 275 7.50 -5.70 9.84
CA VAL A 275 7.20 -5.65 8.41
C VAL A 275 8.47 -5.80 7.57
N ASN A 276 9.59 -5.20 8.02
CA ASN A 276 10.92 -5.33 7.43
C ASN A 276 10.95 -4.99 5.91
N ASN A 277 10.46 -3.79 5.57
CA ASN A 277 10.42 -3.32 4.18
C ASN A 277 11.82 -3.28 3.55
N GLU A 278 12.85 -2.92 4.33
CA GLU A 278 14.24 -2.92 3.87
C GLU A 278 14.67 -4.33 3.45
N GLY A 279 14.35 -5.34 4.27
CA GLY A 279 14.61 -6.74 3.98
C GLY A 279 13.85 -7.26 2.76
N ALA A 280 12.59 -6.83 2.58
CA ALA A 280 11.76 -7.20 1.44
C ALA A 280 12.40 -6.80 0.09
N ILE A 281 13.26 -5.79 0.08
CA ILE A 281 14.05 -5.38 -1.09
C ILE A 281 15.42 -6.04 -1.09
N GLY A 282 16.22 -5.77 -0.05
CA GLY A 282 17.64 -6.09 -0.02
C GLY A 282 17.89 -7.60 -0.09
N VAL A 283 17.14 -8.38 0.69
CA VAL A 283 17.30 -9.86 0.72
C VAL A 283 16.81 -10.46 -0.59
N ALA A 284 15.67 -9.98 -1.10
CA ALA A 284 15.11 -10.45 -2.36
C ALA A 284 16.06 -10.19 -3.53
N MET A 285 16.64 -9.00 -3.61
CA MET A 285 17.59 -8.64 -4.66
C MET A 285 18.93 -9.37 -4.51
N ALA A 286 19.46 -9.51 -3.29
CA ALA A 286 20.67 -10.29 -3.04
C ALA A 286 20.52 -11.75 -3.48
N ALA A 287 19.40 -12.40 -3.12
CA ALA A 287 19.11 -13.77 -3.54
C ALA A 287 19.01 -13.88 -5.07
N ARG A 288 18.29 -12.95 -5.70
CA ARG A 288 18.09 -12.94 -7.15
C ARG A 288 19.38 -12.72 -7.93
N LEU A 289 20.20 -11.76 -7.52
CA LEU A 289 21.46 -11.45 -8.19
C LEU A 289 22.50 -12.57 -8.02
N ARG A 290 22.52 -13.21 -6.85
CA ARG A 290 23.31 -14.43 -6.62
C ARG A 290 22.88 -15.55 -7.56
N GLN A 291 21.57 -15.81 -7.65
CA GLN A 291 21.04 -16.88 -8.50
C GLN A 291 21.28 -16.65 -9.99
N MET A 292 21.06 -15.43 -10.48
CA MET A 292 21.07 -15.15 -11.93
C MET A 292 22.45 -14.77 -12.47
N LYS A 293 23.34 -14.24 -11.62
CA LYS A 293 24.63 -13.69 -12.05
C LYS A 293 25.82 -14.11 -11.19
N GLY A 294 25.60 -14.90 -10.14
CA GLY A 294 26.67 -15.26 -9.19
C GLY A 294 27.19 -14.08 -8.37
N LEU A 295 26.48 -12.95 -8.36
CA LEU A 295 26.90 -11.72 -7.67
C LEU A 295 26.43 -11.76 -6.21
N GLU A 296 27.38 -11.72 -5.27
CA GLU A 296 27.07 -11.57 -3.86
C GLU A 296 27.00 -10.09 -3.48
N LEU A 297 25.86 -9.69 -2.91
CA LEU A 297 25.64 -8.31 -2.45
C LEU A 297 25.89 -8.19 -0.95
N SER A 298 26.70 -7.19 -0.58
CA SER A 298 26.83 -6.75 0.80
C SER A 298 25.97 -5.50 1.02
N ILE A 299 24.69 -5.71 1.33
CA ILE A 299 23.74 -4.63 1.62
C ILE A 299 23.88 -4.17 3.07
N ARG A 300 23.98 -2.86 3.26
CA ARG A 300 23.97 -2.21 4.56
C ARG A 300 22.54 -1.86 4.92
N TYR A 301 21.92 -2.68 5.75
CA TYR A 301 20.58 -2.37 6.24
C TYR A 301 20.64 -1.24 7.26
N PRO A 302 19.79 -0.21 7.14
CA PRO A 302 19.46 0.65 8.27
C PRO A 302 19.09 -0.24 9.45
N ASN A 303 19.80 -0.10 10.56
CA ASN A 303 19.63 -1.02 11.68
C ASN A 303 18.39 -0.59 12.48
N SER A 304 17.20 -0.80 11.92
CA SER A 304 15.90 -0.48 12.52
C SER A 304 15.73 -1.14 13.89
N GLN A 305 16.33 -2.33 14.07
CA GLN A 305 16.44 -2.99 15.38
C GLN A 305 17.27 -2.19 16.38
N LYS A 306 18.44 -1.66 15.97
CA LYS A 306 19.27 -0.79 16.82
C LYS A 306 18.58 0.54 17.09
N ILE A 307 17.89 1.14 16.12
CA ILE A 307 17.10 2.36 16.33
C ILE A 307 16.07 2.12 17.43
N LEU A 308 15.33 1.02 17.35
CA LEU A 308 14.37 0.59 18.35
C LEU A 308 15.02 0.35 19.73
N GLU A 309 16.17 -0.33 19.78
CA GLU A 309 16.90 -0.58 21.02
C GLU A 309 17.43 0.70 21.68
N ASP A 310 17.98 1.62 20.88
CA ASP A 310 18.46 2.92 21.35
C ASP A 310 17.29 3.77 21.87
N MET A 311 16.14 3.72 21.20
CA MET A 311 14.92 4.37 21.68
C MET A 311 14.44 3.79 23.02
N LYS A 312 14.32 2.46 23.13
CA LYS A 312 13.94 1.78 24.38
C LYS A 312 14.87 2.15 25.53
N ARG A 313 16.18 2.12 25.28
CA ARG A 313 17.22 2.52 26.24
C ARG A 313 17.06 3.98 26.69
N SER A 314 16.82 4.90 25.75
CA SER A 314 16.66 6.32 26.06
C SER A 314 15.45 6.62 26.96
N LYS A 315 14.43 5.75 26.91
CA LYS A 315 13.19 5.88 27.68
C LYS A 315 13.17 5.01 28.94
N GLY A 316 14.29 4.34 29.28
CA GLY A 316 14.38 3.46 30.44
C GLY A 316 13.48 2.21 30.35
N ILE A 317 13.03 1.86 29.14
CA ILE A 317 12.22 0.68 28.89
C ILE A 317 13.19 -0.50 28.73
N GLU A 318 13.33 -1.29 29.80
CA GLU A 318 14.16 -2.50 29.78
C GLU A 318 13.65 -3.49 28.72
N SER A 319 14.58 -4.18 28.08
CA SER A 319 14.25 -5.18 27.08
C SER A 319 13.48 -6.33 27.76
N ALA A 320 12.58 -7.01 27.04
CA ALA A 320 11.85 -8.15 27.60
C ALA A 320 12.78 -9.27 28.13
N LYS A 321 14.08 -9.26 27.79
CA LYS A 321 15.08 -10.17 28.36
C LYS A 321 15.40 -9.90 29.84
N ASP A 322 15.17 -8.69 30.34
CA ASP A 322 15.50 -8.31 31.72
C ASP A 322 14.35 -8.64 32.70
N ARG A 323 13.12 -8.76 32.21
CA ARG A 323 11.94 -9.21 33.02
C ARG A 323 12.05 -10.67 33.50
N ALA A 324 12.91 -11.50 32.89
CA ALA A 324 13.13 -12.88 33.31
C ALA A 324 14.18 -13.01 34.45
N GLY A 325 14.88 -11.93 34.82
CA GLY A 325 15.97 -11.96 35.78
C GLY A 325 15.62 -11.54 37.22
N THR A 326 14.44 -10.95 37.45
CA THR A 326 14.11 -10.27 38.73
C THR A 326 12.89 -10.80 39.47
N SER A 327 12.24 -11.88 39.03
CA SER A 327 11.26 -12.59 39.87
C SER A 327 11.95 -13.69 40.68
N GLY A 328 12.66 -13.28 41.73
CA GLY A 328 13.14 -14.17 42.78
C GLY A 328 11.97 -14.75 43.58
N TRP A 329 11.34 -15.81 43.08
CA TRP A 329 10.46 -16.65 43.88
C TRP A 329 11.31 -17.50 44.82
N LYS A 330 11.47 -17.04 46.06
CA LYS A 330 11.91 -17.88 47.18
C LYS A 330 10.82 -18.91 47.46
N ILE A 331 11.08 -20.16 47.08
CA ILE A 331 10.33 -21.30 47.60
C ILE A 331 10.77 -21.48 49.07
N LEU A 332 9.89 -21.13 50.00
CA LEU A 332 10.03 -21.51 51.41
C LEU A 332 9.48 -22.94 51.56
N TYR A 333 10.38 -23.88 51.86
CA TYR A 333 10.01 -25.18 52.41
C TYR A 333 9.80 -25.03 53.92
N SER A 334 8.59 -25.37 54.38
CA SER A 334 8.29 -25.79 55.75
C SER A 334 7.23 -26.87 55.70
#